data_AF-A0AAU4T683-F1
#
_entry.id   AF-A0AAU4T683-F1
#
_cell.length_a   1.000
_cell.length_b   1.000
_cell.length_c   1.000
_cell.angle_alpha   90.00
_cell.angle_beta   90.00
_cell.angle_gamma   90.00
#
_symmetry.space_group_name_H-M   'P 1'
#
loop_
_entity.id
_entity.type
_entity.pdbx_description
1 polymer ?
#
loop_
_entity_poly.entity_id
_entity_poly.type
_entity_poly.pdbx_seq_one_letter_code
_entity_poly.pdbx_strand_id
1 'polypeptide(L)'
;MGRASPYTRCRIDAEGTITYAGPAASAPEDVTPTRTVDAGGRTVLPGFFDCHVHLAYAQGSPPGRRAELDPVLVTLDTATRMRQTLDAGITTARDVGGLSVGYRTAVETGPSSRSTRAPA
;
A
#
# COMPACT_ATOMS: atom_id res chain seq x y z
N MET A 1 -19.84 -19.57 -25.60
CA MET A 1 -18.50 -20.20 -25.51
C MET A 1 -17.49 -19.09 -25.32
N GLY A 2 -17.04 -18.85 -24.08
CA GLY A 2 -16.19 -17.69 -23.74
C GLY A 2 -14.78 -17.85 -24.31
N ARG A 3 -14.35 -16.89 -25.12
CA ARG A 3 -13.00 -16.89 -25.70
C ARG A 3 -11.99 -16.66 -24.57
N ALA A 4 -11.02 -17.55 -24.40
CA ALA A 4 -9.93 -17.36 -23.45
C ALA A 4 -9.27 -16.00 -23.71
N SER A 5 -9.22 -15.17 -22.68
CA SER A 5 -8.53 -13.89 -22.72
C SER A 5 -7.04 -14.13 -22.97
N PRO A 6 -6.40 -13.48 -23.96
CA PRO A 6 -4.94 -13.58 -24.16
C PRO A 6 -4.15 -12.87 -23.05
N TYR A 7 -4.82 -12.23 -22.08
CA TYR A 7 -4.19 -11.40 -21.06
C TYR A 7 -3.60 -12.24 -19.90
N THR A 8 -2.65 -11.65 -19.19
CA THR A 8 -2.09 -12.18 -17.94
C THR A 8 -3.14 -12.12 -16.83
N ARG A 9 -3.24 -13.18 -16.01
CA ARG A 9 -4.07 -13.23 -14.79
C ARG A 9 -3.15 -13.27 -13.57
N CYS A 10 -3.52 -12.51 -12.53
CA CYS A 10 -2.93 -12.58 -11.19
C CYS A 10 -4.01 -13.07 -10.21
N ARG A 11 -3.66 -14.02 -9.34
CA ARG A 11 -4.54 -14.53 -8.28
C ARG A 11 -3.91 -14.26 -6.92
N ILE A 12 -4.76 -13.89 -5.98
CA ILE A 12 -4.40 -13.59 -4.61
C ILE A 12 -5.35 -14.39 -3.71
N ASP A 13 -4.84 -14.99 -2.63
CA ASP A 13 -5.66 -15.65 -1.62
C ASP A 13 -6.32 -14.65 -0.66
N ALA A 14 -7.03 -15.15 0.36
CA ALA A 14 -7.73 -14.29 1.33
C ALA A 14 -6.75 -13.52 2.24
N GLU A 15 -5.54 -14.04 2.41
CA GLU A 15 -4.46 -13.49 3.21
C GLU A 15 -3.66 -12.41 2.48
N GLY A 16 -3.90 -12.23 1.18
CA GLY A 16 -3.23 -11.23 0.36
C GLY A 16 -1.96 -11.73 -0.34
N THR A 17 -1.72 -13.04 -0.35
CA THR A 17 -0.55 -13.66 -1.00
C THR A 17 -0.85 -13.97 -2.46
N ILE A 18 0.10 -13.63 -3.35
CA ILE A 18 0.00 -13.99 -4.77
C ILE A 18 0.18 -15.51 -4.91
N THR A 19 -0.87 -16.19 -5.39
CA THR A 19 -0.87 -17.65 -5.62
C THR A 19 -0.61 -18.02 -7.09
N TYR A 20 -0.82 -17.07 -8.01
CA TYR A 20 -0.53 -17.26 -9.44
C TYR A 20 -0.32 -15.91 -10.13
N ALA A 21 0.65 -15.82 -11.03
CA ALA A 21 0.81 -14.70 -11.96
C ALA A 21 1.35 -15.23 -13.29
N GLY A 22 0.54 -15.16 -14.35
CA GLY A 22 0.91 -15.75 -15.64
C GLY A 22 -0.20 -15.71 -16.68
N PRO A 23 -0.04 -16.37 -17.84
CA PRO A 23 -1.04 -16.41 -18.90
C PRO A 23 -2.39 -16.91 -18.38
N ALA A 24 -3.50 -16.22 -18.69
CA ALA A 24 -4.82 -16.63 -18.20
C ALA A 24 -5.21 -18.06 -18.59
N ALA A 25 -4.73 -18.55 -19.74
CA ALA A 25 -4.95 -19.92 -20.20
C ALA A 25 -4.34 -21.01 -19.29
N SER A 26 -3.35 -20.66 -18.48
CA SER A 26 -2.67 -21.57 -17.55
C SER A 26 -3.01 -21.26 -16.09
N ALA A 27 -3.94 -20.36 -15.84
CA ALA A 27 -4.37 -20.05 -14.49
C ALA A 27 -5.18 -21.22 -13.92
N PRO A 28 -5.01 -21.57 -12.64
CA PRO A 28 -5.86 -22.58 -11.99
C PRO A 28 -7.33 -22.16 -12.07
N GLU A 29 -8.25 -23.13 -12.03
CA GLU A 29 -9.68 -22.85 -12.02
C GLU A 29 -10.12 -22.17 -10.72
N ASP A 30 -11.16 -21.35 -10.81
CA ASP A 30 -11.77 -20.71 -9.66
C ASP A 30 -12.68 -21.73 -8.95
N VAL A 31 -12.16 -22.38 -7.90
CA VAL A 31 -12.90 -23.38 -7.11
C VAL A 31 -13.98 -22.71 -6.23
N THR A 32 -13.85 -21.41 -5.99
CA THR A 32 -14.79 -20.59 -5.24
C THR A 32 -15.03 -19.26 -5.94
N PRO A 33 -16.18 -18.58 -5.73
CA PRO A 33 -16.41 -17.25 -6.25
C PRO A 33 -15.32 -16.28 -5.75
N THR A 34 -14.58 -15.68 -6.67
CA THR A 34 -13.52 -14.71 -6.36
C THR A 34 -13.90 -13.32 -6.86
N ARG A 35 -13.48 -12.29 -6.11
CA ARG A 35 -13.61 -10.91 -6.58
C ARG A 35 -12.65 -10.68 -7.74
N THR A 36 -13.18 -10.41 -8.92
CA THR A 36 -12.39 -10.08 -10.10
C THR A 36 -12.31 -8.56 -10.28
N VAL A 37 -11.10 -8.06 -10.57
CA VAL A 37 -10.87 -6.67 -10.96
C VAL A 37 -10.30 -6.67 -12.37
N ASP A 38 -11.00 -6.05 -13.32
CA ASP A 38 -10.49 -5.85 -14.67
C ASP A 38 -9.54 -4.64 -14.70
N ALA A 39 -8.27 -4.87 -15.04
CA ALA A 39 -7.26 -3.83 -15.16
C ALA A 39 -7.47 -2.93 -16.40
N GLY A 40 -8.36 -3.28 -17.32
CA GLY A 40 -8.70 -2.49 -18.50
C GLY A 40 -7.53 -2.29 -19.44
N GLY A 41 -6.72 -3.33 -19.65
CA GLY A 41 -5.53 -3.30 -20.51
C GLY A 41 -4.31 -2.57 -19.93
N ARG A 42 -4.34 -2.17 -18.65
CA ARG A 42 -3.20 -1.54 -17.97
C ARG A 42 -2.20 -2.59 -17.46
N THR A 43 -0.97 -2.15 -17.24
CA THR A 43 0.07 -2.96 -16.59
C THR A 43 -0.17 -3.05 -15.10
N VAL A 44 -0.14 -4.26 -14.55
CA VAL A 44 -0.11 -4.51 -13.10
C VAL A 44 1.34 -4.73 -12.68
N LEU A 45 1.82 -3.95 -11.73
CA LEU A 45 3.18 -4.03 -11.18
C LEU A 45 3.12 -4.37 -9.69
N PRO A 46 4.20 -4.93 -9.11
CA PRO A 46 4.38 -4.94 -7.66
C PRO A 46 4.34 -3.52 -7.10
N GLY A 47 3.92 -3.39 -5.85
CA GLY A 47 4.05 -2.13 -5.12
C GLY A 47 5.54 -1.76 -4.97
N PHE A 48 5.84 -0.47 -5.04
CA PHE A 48 7.20 0.03 -5.00
C PHE A 48 7.76 0.10 -3.58
N PHE A 49 9.08 0.08 -3.51
CA PHE A 49 9.86 0.22 -2.29
C PHE A 49 10.63 1.53 -2.35
N ASP A 50 10.53 2.33 -1.30
CA ASP A 50 11.46 3.43 -1.06
C ASP A 50 12.28 3.13 0.19
N CYS A 51 13.57 2.92 -0.01
CA CYS A 51 14.48 2.47 1.04
C CYS A 51 15.10 3.62 1.85
N HIS A 52 14.83 4.87 1.48
CA HIS A 52 15.45 6.04 2.11
C HIS A 52 14.48 7.22 2.13
N VAL A 53 13.58 7.23 3.12
CA VAL A 53 12.68 8.36 3.35
C VAL A 53 12.90 9.03 4.70
N HIS A 54 12.42 10.27 4.77
CA HIS A 54 12.45 11.15 5.92
C HIS A 54 11.06 11.75 6.14
N LEU A 55 10.07 10.90 6.44
CA LEU A 55 8.63 11.26 6.34
C LEU A 55 8.18 12.29 7.37
N ALA A 56 8.89 12.36 8.50
CA ALA A 56 8.59 13.29 9.59
C ALA A 56 9.54 14.49 9.65
N TYR A 57 10.26 14.78 8.56
CA TYR A 57 10.96 16.04 8.38
C TYR A 57 10.13 16.97 7.49
N ALA A 58 9.93 18.21 7.94
CA ALA A 58 9.31 19.24 7.11
C ALA A 58 10.23 19.63 5.96
N GLN A 59 9.65 19.86 4.78
CA GLN A 59 10.38 20.31 3.60
C GLN A 59 11.10 21.63 3.91
N GLY A 60 12.42 21.66 3.72
CA GLY A 60 13.24 22.86 3.94
C GLY A 60 13.66 23.14 5.39
N SER A 61 13.26 22.31 6.36
CA SER A 61 13.76 22.45 7.74
C SER A 61 15.20 21.90 7.85
N PRO A 62 16.13 22.64 8.47
CA PRO A 62 17.47 22.12 8.72
C PRO A 62 17.42 20.84 9.55
N PRO A 63 18.25 19.83 9.23
CA PRO A 63 18.37 18.64 10.05
C PRO A 63 18.75 19.06 11.49
N GLY A 64 18.04 18.51 12.48
CA GLY A 64 18.26 18.78 13.91
C GLY A 64 17.26 19.74 14.56
N ARG A 65 16.49 20.54 13.80
CA ARG A 65 15.49 21.46 14.37
C ARG A 65 14.10 20.88 14.58
N ARG A 66 13.93 19.58 14.35
CA ARG A 66 12.64 18.91 14.54
C ARG A 66 12.07 19.10 15.94
N ALA A 67 12.93 19.12 16.97
CA ALA A 67 12.51 19.30 18.36
C ALA A 67 11.89 20.68 18.64
N GLU A 68 12.09 21.65 17.75
CA GLU A 68 11.53 23.00 17.83
C GLU A 68 10.10 23.07 17.25
N LEU A 69 9.66 22.02 16.55
CA LEU A 69 8.34 21.97 15.90
C LEU A 69 7.28 21.40 16.85
N ASP A 70 6.05 21.89 16.71
CA ASP A 70 4.90 21.32 17.41
C ASP A 70 4.70 19.86 16.98
N PRO A 71 4.70 18.89 17.91
CA PRO A 71 4.64 17.47 17.58
C PRO A 71 3.31 17.05 16.96
N VAL A 72 2.19 17.75 17.26
CA VAL A 72 0.89 17.48 16.66
C VAL A 72 0.91 17.88 15.19
N LEU A 73 1.42 19.06 14.88
CA LEU A 73 1.56 19.53 13.49
C LEU A 73 2.48 18.60 12.69
N VAL A 74 3.63 18.21 13.25
CA VAL A 74 4.54 17.25 12.61
C VAL A 74 3.82 15.92 12.31
N THR A 75 3.01 15.43 13.25
CA THR A 75 2.28 14.16 13.09
C THR A 75 1.24 14.24 11.97
N LEU A 76 0.46 15.31 11.90
CA LEU A 76 -0.55 15.53 10.86
C LEU A 76 0.07 15.66 9.46
N ASP A 77 1.16 16.42 9.35
CA ASP A 77 1.89 16.54 8.09
C ASP A 77 2.52 15.20 7.68
N THR A 78 3.05 14.45 8.63
CA THR A 78 3.63 13.12 8.39
C THR A 78 2.57 12.17 7.84
N ALA A 79 1.36 12.16 8.41
CA ALA A 79 0.26 11.34 7.91
C ALA A 79 -0.13 11.73 6.46
N THR A 80 -0.11 13.02 6.14
CA THR A 80 -0.34 13.52 4.78
C THR A 80 0.73 12.99 3.82
N ARG A 81 2.01 13.05 4.19
CA ARG A 81 3.12 12.53 3.38
C ARG A 81 3.03 11.00 3.21
N MET A 82 2.70 10.26 4.27
CA MET A 82 2.48 8.81 4.17
C MET A 82 1.37 8.46 3.18
N ARG A 83 0.28 9.25 3.12
CA ARG A 83 -0.77 9.07 2.12
C ARG A 83 -0.27 9.36 0.71
N GLN A 84 0.47 10.45 0.51
CA GLN A 84 1.07 10.79 -0.79
C GLN A 84 2.06 9.72 -1.28
N THR A 85 2.87 9.17 -0.37
CA THR A 85 3.76 8.04 -0.66
C THR A 85 2.99 6.83 -1.16
N LEU A 86 1.88 6.48 -0.50
CA LEU A 86 1.02 5.37 -0.94
C LEU A 86 0.35 5.65 -2.30
N ASP A 87 -0.15 6.88 -2.51
CA ASP A 87 -0.79 7.28 -3.77
C ASP A 87 0.20 7.28 -4.95
N ALA A 88 1.50 7.45 -4.68
CA ALA A 88 2.58 7.30 -5.65
C ALA A 88 2.94 5.82 -5.96
N GLY A 89 2.26 4.85 -5.33
CA GLY A 89 2.48 3.41 -5.54
C GLY A 89 3.55 2.80 -4.65
N ILE A 90 4.11 3.54 -3.68
CA ILE A 90 5.07 3.01 -2.71
C ILE A 90 4.29 2.31 -1.59
N THR A 91 4.36 0.98 -1.56
CA THR A 91 3.68 0.15 -0.56
C THR A 91 4.58 -0.20 0.61
N THR A 92 5.90 -0.03 0.46
CA THR A 92 6.89 -0.26 1.52
C THR A 92 7.86 0.90 1.57
N ALA A 93 7.95 1.58 2.71
CA ALA A 93 8.90 2.67 2.91
C ALA A 93 9.76 2.40 4.16
N ARG A 94 11.07 2.59 4.02
CA ARG A 94 12.02 2.58 5.14
C ARG A 94 12.35 4.01 5.52
N ASP A 95 11.73 4.47 6.60
CA ASP A 95 12.13 5.72 7.23
C ASP A 95 13.47 5.52 7.94
N VAL A 96 14.44 6.35 7.59
CA VAL A 96 15.81 6.32 8.15
C VAL A 96 16.04 7.49 9.12
N GLY A 97 14.96 8.14 9.55
CA GLY A 97 15.02 9.19 10.54
C GLY A 97 13.64 9.80 10.77
N GLY A 98 13.16 9.69 12.00
CA GLY A 98 12.07 10.52 12.49
C GLY A 98 10.73 9.82 12.72
N LEU A 99 10.44 8.67 12.12
CA LEU A 99 9.25 7.91 12.50
C LEU A 99 9.51 7.08 13.78
N SER A 100 8.61 7.22 14.75
CA SER A 100 8.56 6.32 15.91
C SER A 100 7.78 5.04 15.56
N VAL A 101 7.92 4.00 16.39
CA VAL A 101 7.17 2.73 16.23
C VAL A 101 5.65 2.93 16.17
N GLY A 102 5.13 3.98 16.83
CA GLY A 102 3.70 4.28 16.83
C GLY A 102 3.10 4.50 15.44
N TYR A 103 3.87 5.00 14.48
CA TYR A 103 3.41 5.13 13.09
C TYR A 103 3.18 3.76 12.43
N ARG A 104 4.09 2.80 12.67
CA ARG A 104 3.93 1.42 12.19
C ARG A 104 2.70 0.78 12.82
N THR A 105 2.56 0.88 14.14
CA THR A 105 1.39 0.35 14.85
C THR A 105 0.10 0.95 14.32
N ALA A 106 0.04 2.26 14.07
CA ALA A 106 -1.15 2.92 13.53
C ALA A 106 -1.51 2.43 12.11
N VAL A 107 -0.52 2.13 11.26
CA VAL A 107 -0.75 1.52 9.94
C VAL A 107 -1.30 0.11 10.08
N GLU A 108 -0.73 -0.70 10.97
CA GLU A 108 -1.10 -2.10 11.19
C GLU A 108 -2.50 -2.26 11.82
N THR A 109 -2.85 -1.42 12.80
CA THR A 109 -4.16 -1.47 13.46
C THR A 109 -5.26 -0.78 12.66
N GLY A 110 -4.87 0.07 11.70
CA GLY A 110 -5.78 0.97 11.00
C GLY A 110 -6.38 2.04 11.91
N PRO A 111 -7.21 2.94 11.36
CA PRO A 111 -7.93 3.93 12.15
C PRO A 111 -8.94 3.25 13.07
N SER A 112 -9.02 3.70 14.32
CA SER A 112 -9.97 3.21 15.33
C SER A 112 -11.45 3.34 14.94
N SER A 113 -11.78 4.11 13.89
CA SER A 113 -13.12 4.27 13.34
C SER A 113 -13.52 3.21 12.30
N ARG A 114 -12.63 2.28 11.91
CA ARG A 114 -13.04 1.12 11.10
C ARG A 114 -13.79 0.11 11.98
N SER A 115 -15.05 0.45 12.29
CA SER A 115 -16.07 -0.57 12.46
C SER A 115 -16.05 -1.45 11.22
N THR A 116 -16.00 -2.76 11.44
CA THR A 116 -15.96 -3.81 10.41
C THR A 116 -17.06 -3.59 9.38
N ARG A 117 -16.74 -2.94 8.26
CA ARG A 117 -17.57 -3.05 7.08
C ARG A 117 -17.33 -4.45 6.54
N ALA A 118 -18.22 -5.37 6.91
CA ALA A 118 -18.28 -6.71 6.34
C ALA A 118 -18.22 -6.61 4.80
N PRO A 119 -17.46 -7.49 4.12
CA PRO A 119 -17.45 -7.50 2.67
C PRO A 119 -18.85 -7.82 2.15
N ALA A 120 -19.32 -7.01 1.21
CA ALA A 120 -20.50 -7.29 0.39
C ALA A 120 -20.14 -8.27 -0.73
#